data_AF-H2Y982-F1
#
_entry.id   AF-H2Y982-F1
#
_cell.length_a   1.000
_cell.length_b   1.000
_cell.length_c   1.000
_cell.angle_alpha   90.00
_cell.angle_beta   90.00
_cell.angle_gamma   90.00
#
_symmetry.space_group_name_H-M   'P 1'
#
loop_
_entity.id
_entity.type
_entity.pdbx_description
1 polymer ?
#
loop_
_entity_poly.entity_id
_entity_poly.type
_entity_poly.pdbx_seq_one_letter_code
_entity_poly.pdbx_strand_id
1 'polypeptide(L)'
;MAGYCEWTKDPSNGNTLVERGNFMKELFRRSRTDVEDTINRKQIFYSTIILLLEAASKHMLLVEPHIYEERDDSSSYIVIEDIDTEVSTLIESSVKQSQELRETFHVAKDAWMILHTNETFEKDFHHLARRWKCERWYWLQLFLIQLQTFNGNYKAVLSRLASLQLKSDAMQSNVILQRICTHLVSTHFALGQLNESCRFIFQSVPLFPTDPTTPKVGHVTRISPLTEVGKPAFELAIPGTPTQRKLKLEKLKFDNLIAYWVQILITSLRLRSQNVENDHILGHLLVLCQHDWPKWKGDADKVLQKIEEKQSFSFDIFYTYIINIALLEEIAYLKKRKGCQMNFGSNLQTKVHVTRGANREVEDDFWSSMKRNVQRSDESVNLLLRDYLITCQESIASSLAMLET
;
A
#
# COMPACT_ATOMS: atom_id res chain seq x y z
N MET A 1 -23.57 -46.91 9.80
CA MET A 1 -22.58 -45.87 10.13
C MET A 1 -22.95 -44.62 9.36
N ALA A 2 -23.69 -43.70 9.98
CA ALA A 2 -23.91 -42.38 9.43
C ALA A 2 -22.59 -41.61 9.57
N GLY A 3 -22.06 -41.05 8.47
CA GLY A 3 -20.88 -40.21 8.53
C GLY A 3 -21.18 -38.92 9.30
N TYR A 4 -20.25 -38.45 10.13
CA TYR A 4 -20.44 -37.24 10.95
C TYR A 4 -20.57 -35.94 10.13
N CYS A 5 -20.34 -35.98 8.82
CA CYS A 5 -20.42 -34.84 7.91
C CYS A 5 -21.62 -34.91 6.94
N GLU A 6 -22.83 -35.20 7.41
CA GLU A 6 -24.05 -35.12 6.57
C GLU A 6 -24.47 -33.67 6.21
N TRP A 7 -23.76 -32.64 6.67
CA TRP A 7 -24.12 -31.24 6.43
C TRP A 7 -24.01 -30.80 4.97
N THR A 8 -23.33 -31.56 4.11
CA THR A 8 -23.32 -31.32 2.65
C THR A 8 -24.64 -31.70 1.98
N LYS A 9 -25.56 -32.38 2.68
CA LYS A 9 -26.80 -32.90 2.08
C LYS A 9 -27.95 -31.89 1.96
N ASP A 10 -27.87 -30.69 2.51
CA ASP A 10 -28.96 -29.73 2.29
C ASP A 10 -28.55 -28.24 2.43
N PRO A 11 -28.34 -27.53 1.30
CA PRO A 11 -28.15 -26.07 1.28
C PRO A 11 -29.35 -25.29 1.84
N SER A 12 -30.52 -25.91 1.95
CA SER A 12 -31.77 -25.29 2.43
C SER A 12 -32.03 -25.47 3.93
N ASN A 13 -31.18 -26.22 4.65
CA ASN A 13 -31.28 -26.43 6.10
C ASN A 13 -30.73 -25.28 6.96
N GLY A 14 -30.53 -24.09 6.38
CA GLY A 14 -30.32 -22.85 7.15
C GLY A 14 -28.96 -22.65 7.83
N ASN A 15 -27.98 -23.56 7.68
CA ASN A 15 -26.66 -23.39 8.29
C ASN A 15 -25.81 -22.37 7.50
N THR A 16 -25.53 -21.25 8.13
CA THR A 16 -24.63 -20.20 7.63
C THR A 16 -23.19 -20.72 7.44
N LEU A 17 -22.41 -20.01 6.62
CA LEU A 17 -21.01 -20.34 6.38
C LEU A 17 -20.19 -20.35 7.69
N VAL A 18 -20.52 -19.44 8.61
CA VAL A 18 -19.89 -19.32 9.92
C VAL A 18 -20.21 -20.53 10.80
N GLU A 19 -21.47 -20.97 10.86
CA GLU A 19 -21.88 -22.15 11.61
C GLU A 19 -21.19 -23.41 11.10
N ARG A 20 -21.11 -23.58 9.77
CA ARG A 20 -20.36 -24.68 9.15
C ARG A 20 -18.87 -24.62 9.52
N GLY A 21 -18.26 -23.43 9.55
CA GLY A 21 -16.89 -23.25 10.00
C GLY A 21 -16.67 -23.64 11.46
N ASN A 22 -17.53 -23.17 12.37
CA ASN A 22 -17.46 -23.49 13.79
C ASN A 22 -17.66 -24.99 14.06
N PHE A 23 -18.61 -25.62 13.36
CA PHE A 23 -18.82 -27.06 13.42
C PHE A 23 -17.56 -27.83 13.00
N MET A 24 -16.94 -27.45 11.87
CA MET A 24 -15.74 -28.12 11.38
C MET A 24 -14.54 -27.97 12.33
N LYS A 25 -14.38 -26.81 12.98
CA LYS A 25 -13.36 -26.63 14.03
C LYS A 25 -13.58 -27.56 15.21
N GLU A 26 -14.80 -27.66 15.70
CA GLU A 26 -15.13 -28.49 16.86
C GLU A 26 -14.97 -29.98 16.52
N LEU A 27 -15.41 -30.40 15.33
CA LEU A 27 -15.21 -31.75 14.84
C LEU A 27 -13.71 -32.09 14.72
N PHE A 28 -12.90 -31.18 14.17
CA PHE A 28 -11.45 -31.36 14.11
C PHE A 28 -10.83 -31.47 15.51
N ARG A 29 -11.23 -30.60 16.45
CA ARG A 29 -10.75 -30.62 17.83
C ARG A 29 -11.04 -31.97 18.53
N ARG A 30 -12.26 -32.50 18.37
CA ARG A 30 -12.65 -33.82 18.89
C ARG A 30 -11.89 -34.97 18.22
N SER A 31 -11.63 -34.88 16.92
CA SER A 31 -10.90 -35.94 16.21
C SER A 31 -9.44 -36.06 16.66
N ARG A 32 -8.83 -35.01 17.24
CA ARG A 32 -7.46 -35.10 17.78
C ARG A 32 -7.37 -35.94 19.05
N THR A 33 -8.47 -36.13 19.77
CA THR A 33 -8.51 -36.93 21.01
C THR A 33 -8.89 -38.39 20.77
N ASP A 34 -9.28 -38.75 19.54
CA ASP A 34 -9.82 -40.06 19.20
C ASP A 34 -8.90 -40.74 18.17
N VAL A 35 -8.25 -41.84 18.56
CA VAL A 35 -7.06 -42.38 17.88
C VAL A 35 -7.42 -43.24 16.65
N GLU A 36 -8.67 -43.70 16.51
CA GLU A 36 -8.95 -44.87 15.67
C GLU A 36 -9.78 -44.66 14.38
N ASP A 37 -10.33 -43.47 14.09
CA ASP A 37 -11.25 -43.36 12.95
C ASP A 37 -10.66 -42.73 11.67
N THR A 38 -10.07 -43.58 10.83
CA THR A 38 -9.58 -43.21 9.49
C THR A 38 -10.69 -42.72 8.54
N ILE A 39 -11.96 -43.11 8.75
CA ILE A 39 -13.10 -42.67 7.95
C ILE A 39 -13.44 -41.22 8.31
N ASN A 40 -13.51 -40.90 9.61
CA ASN A 40 -13.76 -39.54 10.09
C ASN A 40 -12.67 -38.59 9.63
N ARG A 41 -11.41 -39.03 9.65
CA ARG A 41 -10.28 -38.25 9.14
C ARG A 41 -10.47 -37.83 7.68
N LYS A 42 -10.85 -38.76 6.80
CA LYS A 42 -11.09 -38.45 5.37
C LYS A 42 -12.28 -37.50 5.21
N GLN A 43 -13.37 -37.73 5.95
CA GLN A 43 -14.53 -36.86 5.90
C GLN A 43 -14.20 -35.43 6.36
N ILE A 44 -13.47 -35.28 7.45
CA ILE A 44 -13.00 -33.97 7.95
C ILE A 44 -12.14 -33.29 6.89
N PHE A 45 -11.17 -34.00 6.32
CA PHE A 45 -10.29 -33.45 5.30
C PHE A 45 -11.04 -32.89 4.08
N TYR A 46 -11.85 -33.72 3.42
CA TYR A 46 -12.57 -33.29 2.20
C TYR A 46 -13.62 -32.21 2.49
N SER A 47 -14.31 -32.31 3.63
CA SER A 47 -15.31 -31.30 4.02
C SER A 47 -14.65 -29.96 4.33
N THR A 48 -13.45 -29.98 4.93
CA THR A 48 -12.66 -28.76 5.19
C THR A 48 -12.17 -28.14 3.89
N ILE A 49 -11.76 -28.95 2.89
CA ILE A 49 -11.37 -28.43 1.57
C ILE A 49 -12.54 -27.75 0.87
N ILE A 50 -13.73 -28.36 0.86
CA ILE A 50 -14.93 -27.76 0.27
C ILE A 50 -15.25 -26.44 0.95
N LEU A 51 -15.22 -26.41 2.29
CA LEU A 51 -15.46 -25.20 3.07
C LEU A 51 -14.42 -24.11 2.78
N LEU A 52 -13.13 -24.47 2.71
CA LEU A 52 -12.06 -23.55 2.35
C LEU A 52 -12.30 -22.92 0.98
N LEU A 53 -12.57 -23.74 -0.04
CA LEU A 53 -12.76 -23.25 -1.41
C LEU A 53 -14.01 -22.39 -1.54
N GLU A 54 -15.11 -22.78 -0.90
CA GLU A 54 -16.35 -22.01 -0.89
C GLU A 54 -16.16 -20.66 -0.20
N ALA A 55 -15.60 -20.65 1.01
CA ALA A 55 -15.40 -19.43 1.79
C ALA A 55 -14.39 -18.49 1.12
N ALA A 56 -13.27 -19.03 0.62
CA ALA A 56 -12.26 -18.25 -0.09
C ALA A 56 -12.81 -17.68 -1.40
N SER A 57 -13.58 -18.45 -2.18
CA SER A 57 -14.17 -17.96 -3.42
C SER A 57 -15.23 -16.89 -3.16
N LYS A 58 -16.07 -17.04 -2.12
CA LYS A 58 -17.03 -16.00 -1.69
C LYS A 58 -16.32 -14.73 -1.25
N HIS A 59 -15.22 -14.86 -0.48
CA HIS A 59 -14.40 -13.72 -0.11
C HIS A 59 -13.82 -13.01 -1.33
N MET A 60 -13.25 -13.77 -2.27
CA MET A 60 -12.68 -13.21 -3.50
C MET A 60 -13.72 -12.56 -4.40
N LEU A 61 -14.97 -13.03 -4.41
CA LEU A 61 -16.07 -12.36 -5.12
C LEU A 61 -16.35 -10.96 -4.56
N LEU A 62 -16.23 -10.78 -3.25
CA LEU A 62 -16.45 -9.49 -2.58
C LEU A 62 -15.28 -8.52 -2.76
N VAL A 63 -14.05 -9.05 -2.77
CA VAL A 63 -12.81 -8.25 -2.90
C VAL A 63 -12.47 -7.97 -4.36
N GLU A 64 -12.68 -8.95 -5.24
CA GLU A 64 -12.29 -8.96 -6.65
C GLU A 64 -13.45 -9.44 -7.55
N PRO A 65 -14.57 -8.70 -7.57
CA PRO A 65 -15.75 -9.07 -8.35
C PRO A 65 -15.47 -9.29 -9.84
N HIS A 66 -14.55 -8.52 -10.42
CA HIS A 66 -14.17 -8.62 -11.83
C HIS A 66 -13.55 -9.96 -12.25
N ILE A 67 -13.11 -10.79 -11.29
CA ILE A 67 -12.64 -12.16 -11.58
C ILE A 67 -13.81 -13.07 -11.97
N TYR A 68 -15.02 -12.75 -11.50
CA TYR A 68 -16.21 -13.59 -11.63
C TYR A 68 -17.29 -12.96 -12.53
N GLU A 69 -17.33 -11.63 -12.62
CA GLU A 69 -18.31 -10.87 -13.39
C GLU A 69 -17.63 -9.91 -14.37
N GLU A 70 -18.07 -9.85 -15.62
CA GLU A 70 -17.63 -8.86 -16.63
C GLU A 70 -18.26 -7.48 -16.39
N ARG A 71 -18.20 -6.96 -15.16
CA ARG A 71 -18.72 -5.63 -14.80
C ARG A 71 -17.58 -4.65 -14.54
N ASP A 72 -17.50 -3.65 -15.41
CA ASP A 72 -16.45 -2.61 -15.43
C ASP A 72 -16.48 -1.66 -14.20
N ASP A 73 -17.61 -1.57 -13.50
CA ASP A 73 -17.82 -0.63 -12.38
C ASP A 73 -17.51 -1.22 -10.99
N SER A 74 -16.98 -2.44 -10.95
CA SER A 74 -16.78 -3.16 -9.69
C SER A 74 -15.42 -2.79 -9.05
N SER A 75 -15.46 -2.19 -7.85
CA SER A 75 -14.25 -1.70 -7.17
C SER A 75 -13.46 -2.87 -6.56
N SER A 76 -12.25 -3.10 -7.08
CA SER A 76 -11.26 -4.04 -6.55
C SER A 76 -10.70 -3.57 -5.20
N TYR A 77 -10.49 -4.49 -4.25
CA TYR A 77 -9.94 -4.20 -2.92
C TYR A 77 -8.58 -4.87 -2.69
N ILE A 78 -7.78 -4.30 -1.79
CA ILE A 78 -6.44 -4.77 -1.44
C ILE A 78 -6.23 -4.72 0.08
N VAL A 79 -5.54 -5.72 0.62
CA VAL A 79 -5.15 -5.75 2.04
C VAL A 79 -3.73 -5.20 2.14
N ILE A 80 -3.56 -4.14 2.92
CA ILE A 80 -2.25 -3.50 3.18
C ILE A 80 -2.04 -3.29 4.68
N GLU A 81 -0.79 -3.10 5.09
CA GLU A 81 -0.46 -2.71 6.45
C GLU A 81 -1.13 -1.37 6.79
N ASP A 82 -1.66 -1.28 8.01
CA ASP A 82 -2.15 -0.02 8.53
C ASP A 82 -1.00 0.72 9.23
N ILE A 83 -0.63 1.89 8.72
CA ILE A 83 0.44 2.72 9.28
C ILE A 83 -0.11 3.66 10.35
N ASP A 84 -1.40 4.00 10.30
CA ASP A 84 -2.02 4.91 11.23
C ASP A 84 -2.55 4.13 12.44
N THR A 85 -1.99 4.38 13.62
CA THR A 85 -2.46 3.72 14.86
C THR A 85 -3.71 4.40 15.42
N GLU A 86 -3.98 5.63 14.99
CA GLU A 86 -5.02 6.52 15.47
C GLU A 86 -5.79 7.09 14.27
N VAL A 87 -7.12 7.06 14.35
CA VAL A 87 -8.10 7.54 13.37
C VAL A 87 -8.49 6.54 12.28
N SER A 88 -9.60 5.87 12.54
CA SER A 88 -10.52 5.43 11.49
C SER A 88 -11.93 5.77 11.95
N THR A 89 -12.47 6.87 11.43
CA THR A 89 -13.86 7.26 11.61
C THR A 89 -14.61 7.21 10.28
N LEU A 90 -15.83 6.66 10.34
CA LEU A 90 -16.91 6.62 9.32
C LEU A 90 -16.73 5.51 8.24
N ILE A 91 -17.74 4.74 7.80
CA ILE A 91 -19.17 4.99 7.58
C ILE A 91 -20.01 3.69 7.74
N GLU A 92 -21.21 3.83 8.33
CA GLU A 92 -22.17 2.78 8.74
C GLU A 92 -22.89 2.02 7.61
N SER A 93 -22.78 2.43 6.34
CA SER A 93 -23.28 1.63 5.20
C SER A 93 -22.35 0.47 4.82
N SER A 94 -21.09 0.52 5.27
CA SER A 94 -20.09 -0.53 5.03
C SER A 94 -20.18 -1.70 6.01
N VAL A 95 -20.95 -1.59 7.10
CA VAL A 95 -20.89 -2.54 8.23
C VAL A 95 -21.29 -3.96 7.82
N LYS A 96 -22.31 -4.13 6.97
CA LYS A 96 -22.78 -5.46 6.52
C LYS A 96 -21.86 -6.11 5.49
N GLN A 97 -21.45 -5.38 4.45
CA GLN A 97 -20.47 -5.88 3.48
C GLN A 97 -19.11 -6.15 4.15
N SER A 98 -18.72 -5.30 5.10
CA SER A 98 -17.54 -5.48 5.94
C SER A 98 -17.68 -6.68 6.87
N GLN A 99 -18.87 -6.97 7.39
CA GLN A 99 -19.14 -8.15 8.20
C GLN A 99 -19.06 -9.44 7.38
N GLU A 100 -19.77 -9.52 6.25
CA GLU A 100 -19.72 -10.70 5.38
C GLU A 100 -18.30 -10.95 4.85
N LEU A 101 -17.57 -9.89 4.49
CA LEU A 101 -16.18 -9.97 4.07
C LEU A 101 -15.27 -10.52 5.17
N ARG A 102 -15.47 -10.08 6.42
CA ARG A 102 -14.74 -10.61 7.58
C ARG A 102 -15.08 -12.08 7.84
N GLU A 103 -16.36 -12.42 7.82
CA GLU A 103 -16.85 -13.78 8.11
C GLU A 103 -16.33 -14.78 7.07
N THR A 104 -16.47 -14.48 5.79
CA THR A 104 -15.95 -15.32 4.69
C THR A 104 -14.44 -15.50 4.78
N PHE A 105 -13.68 -14.44 5.09
CA PHE A 105 -12.23 -14.53 5.29
C PHE A 105 -11.86 -15.41 6.48
N HIS A 106 -12.50 -15.20 7.63
CA HIS A 106 -12.19 -15.94 8.85
C HIS A 106 -12.52 -17.42 8.70
N VAL A 107 -13.67 -17.78 8.13
CA VAL A 107 -14.01 -19.19 7.87
C VAL A 107 -12.98 -19.83 6.94
N ALA A 108 -12.55 -19.14 5.87
CA ALA A 108 -11.53 -19.65 4.96
C ALA A 108 -10.17 -19.82 5.67
N LYS A 109 -9.75 -18.82 6.46
CA LYS A 109 -8.51 -18.88 7.27
C LYS A 109 -8.55 -20.07 8.23
N ASP A 110 -9.67 -20.28 8.91
CA ASP A 110 -9.82 -21.35 9.89
C ASP A 110 -9.79 -22.72 9.22
N ALA A 111 -10.46 -22.88 8.08
CA ALA A 111 -10.39 -24.09 7.27
C ALA A 111 -8.96 -24.35 6.78
N TRP A 112 -8.24 -23.30 6.35
CA TRP A 112 -6.82 -23.39 5.99
C TRP A 112 -5.98 -23.87 7.18
N MET A 113 -6.19 -23.31 8.37
CA MET A 113 -5.47 -23.71 9.59
C MET A 113 -5.71 -25.18 9.92
N ILE A 114 -6.95 -25.67 9.83
CA ILE A 114 -7.26 -27.10 10.06
C ILE A 114 -6.42 -27.99 9.12
N LEU A 115 -6.35 -27.64 7.84
CA LEU A 115 -5.61 -28.41 6.84
C LEU A 115 -4.09 -28.37 7.07
N HIS A 116 -3.54 -27.30 7.63
CA HIS A 116 -2.08 -27.13 7.79
C HIS A 116 -1.58 -27.38 9.21
N THR A 117 -2.46 -27.60 10.19
CA THR A 117 -2.06 -27.95 11.58
C THR A 117 -1.78 -29.45 11.72
N ASN A 118 -2.26 -30.29 10.80
CA ASN A 118 -2.02 -31.73 10.78
C ASN A 118 -1.13 -32.09 9.59
N GLU A 119 0.06 -32.65 9.82
CA GLU A 119 1.03 -32.94 8.77
C GLU A 119 0.49 -33.81 7.63
N THR A 120 -0.44 -34.72 7.92
CA THR A 120 -0.99 -35.56 6.86
C THR A 120 -2.04 -34.83 6.04
N PHE A 121 -2.89 -34.01 6.68
CA PHE A 121 -3.81 -33.15 5.93
C PHE A 121 -3.02 -32.18 5.06
N GLU A 122 -1.90 -31.66 5.57
CA GLU A 122 -1.04 -30.79 4.80
C GLU A 122 -0.46 -31.52 3.59
N LYS A 123 0.11 -32.72 3.76
CA LYS A 123 0.64 -33.55 2.66
C LYS A 123 -0.45 -33.87 1.62
N ASP A 124 -1.61 -34.35 2.06
CA ASP A 124 -2.73 -34.70 1.19
C ASP A 124 -3.27 -33.48 0.44
N PHE A 125 -3.33 -32.32 1.11
CA PHE A 125 -3.74 -31.06 0.49
C PHE A 125 -2.76 -30.63 -0.59
N HIS A 126 -1.44 -30.69 -0.33
CA HIS A 126 -0.42 -30.38 -1.33
C HIS A 126 -0.48 -31.32 -2.54
N HIS A 127 -0.71 -32.62 -2.31
CA HIS A 127 -0.91 -33.59 -3.40
C HIS A 127 -2.12 -33.23 -4.26
N LEU A 128 -3.24 -32.89 -3.62
CA LEU A 128 -4.47 -32.51 -4.30
C LEU A 128 -4.32 -31.19 -5.07
N ALA A 129 -3.76 -30.17 -4.43
CA ALA A 129 -3.51 -28.86 -5.02
C ALA A 129 -2.62 -28.96 -6.26
N ARG A 130 -1.57 -29.79 -6.21
CA ARG A 130 -0.71 -30.08 -7.36
C ARG A 130 -1.47 -30.80 -8.48
N ARG A 131 -2.31 -31.78 -8.14
CA ARG A 131 -3.12 -32.52 -9.14
C ARG A 131 -4.14 -31.62 -9.84
N TRP A 132 -4.75 -30.70 -9.09
CA TRP A 132 -5.71 -29.72 -9.61
C TRP A 132 -5.06 -28.49 -10.25
N LYS A 133 -3.74 -28.37 -10.17
CA LYS A 133 -2.97 -27.23 -10.68
C LYS A 133 -3.45 -25.90 -10.08
N CYS A 134 -3.72 -25.91 -8.77
CA CYS A 134 -4.22 -24.75 -8.03
C CYS A 134 -3.30 -23.52 -8.14
N GLU A 135 -2.00 -23.70 -8.45
CA GLU A 135 -1.06 -22.62 -8.75
C GLU A 135 -1.46 -21.77 -9.97
N ARG A 136 -2.33 -22.29 -10.83
CA ARG A 136 -2.86 -21.59 -12.01
C ARG A 136 -4.14 -20.82 -11.71
N TRP A 137 -4.78 -21.07 -10.57
CA TRP A 137 -6.04 -20.41 -10.21
C TRP A 137 -5.75 -19.02 -9.65
N TYR A 138 -5.93 -18.00 -10.49
CA TYR A 138 -5.57 -16.62 -10.15
C TYR A 138 -6.23 -16.14 -8.85
N TRP A 139 -7.54 -16.33 -8.71
CA TRP A 139 -8.31 -15.96 -7.52
C TRP A 139 -7.75 -16.60 -6.24
N LEU A 140 -7.34 -17.87 -6.31
CA LEU A 140 -6.80 -18.59 -5.17
C LEU A 140 -5.40 -18.07 -4.83
N GLN A 141 -4.59 -17.71 -5.83
CA GLN A 141 -3.28 -17.09 -5.56
C GLN A 141 -3.45 -15.73 -4.85
N LEU A 142 -4.43 -14.92 -5.24
CA LEU A 142 -4.74 -13.66 -4.56
C LEU A 142 -5.22 -13.88 -3.12
N PHE A 143 -6.14 -14.81 -2.90
CA PHE A 143 -6.59 -15.16 -1.56
C PHE A 143 -5.42 -15.62 -0.68
N LEU A 144 -4.54 -16.47 -1.21
CA LEU A 144 -3.37 -16.95 -0.47
C LEU A 144 -2.38 -15.82 -0.17
N ILE A 145 -2.22 -14.84 -1.06
CA ILE A 145 -1.43 -13.64 -0.75
C ILE A 145 -2.05 -12.90 0.43
N GLN A 146 -3.36 -12.62 0.43
CA GLN A 146 -4.04 -11.94 1.53
C GLN A 146 -3.94 -12.72 2.85
N LEU A 147 -4.08 -14.05 2.79
CA LEU A 147 -3.95 -14.91 3.96
C LEU A 147 -2.52 -14.91 4.53
N GLN A 148 -1.51 -14.98 3.67
CA GLN A 148 -0.11 -14.93 4.12
C GLN A 148 0.27 -13.53 4.62
N THR A 149 -0.25 -12.46 3.99
CA THR A 149 -0.19 -11.11 4.53
C THR A 149 -0.83 -11.10 5.91
N PHE A 150 -2.07 -11.56 6.08
CA PHE A 150 -2.74 -11.63 7.39
C PHE A 150 -1.89 -12.34 8.46
N ASN A 151 -1.23 -13.44 8.11
CA ASN A 151 -0.37 -14.19 9.03
C ASN A 151 1.02 -13.58 9.26
N GLY A 152 1.40 -12.52 8.54
CA GLY A 152 2.72 -11.89 8.62
C GLY A 152 3.83 -12.68 7.92
N ASN A 153 3.47 -13.65 7.08
CA ASN A 153 4.42 -14.48 6.34
C ASN A 153 4.82 -13.83 5.01
N TYR A 154 5.56 -12.72 5.10
CA TYR A 154 5.94 -11.92 3.93
C TYR A 154 6.83 -12.66 2.93
N LYS A 155 7.62 -13.65 3.38
CA LYS A 155 8.41 -14.50 2.47
C LYS A 155 7.52 -15.29 1.51
N ALA A 156 6.42 -15.85 2.01
CA ALA A 156 5.45 -16.56 1.17
C ALA A 156 4.68 -15.59 0.26
N VAL A 157 4.38 -14.37 0.73
CA VAL A 157 3.77 -13.31 -0.07
C VAL A 157 4.67 -12.95 -1.26
N LEU A 158 5.95 -12.63 -1.02
CA LEU A 158 6.91 -12.26 -2.07
C LEU A 158 7.07 -13.37 -3.12
N SER A 159 7.19 -14.63 -2.70
CA SER A 159 7.29 -15.77 -3.62
C SER A 159 6.06 -15.92 -4.53
N ARG A 160 4.86 -15.67 -3.99
CA ARG A 160 3.61 -15.70 -4.77
C ARG A 160 3.48 -14.51 -5.69
N LEU A 161 3.84 -13.30 -5.23
CA LEU A 161 3.86 -12.09 -6.07
C LEU A 161 4.83 -12.24 -7.24
N ALA A 162 6.03 -12.79 -7.01
CA ALA A 162 7.00 -13.13 -8.06
C ALA A 162 6.38 -14.03 -9.14
N SER A 163 5.67 -15.07 -8.69
CA SER A 163 5.04 -16.05 -9.56
C SER A 163 3.88 -15.45 -10.37
N LEU A 164 3.17 -14.47 -9.82
CA LEU A 164 2.12 -13.73 -10.52
C LEU A 164 2.69 -12.71 -11.50
N GLN A 165 3.78 -12.03 -11.14
CA GLN A 165 4.47 -11.07 -12.00
C GLN A 165 4.96 -11.73 -13.29
N LEU A 166 5.61 -12.90 -13.19
CA LEU A 166 6.04 -13.67 -14.36
C LEU A 166 4.90 -14.05 -15.31
N LYS A 167 3.68 -14.21 -14.77
CA LYS A 167 2.47 -14.49 -15.58
C LYS A 167 1.84 -13.22 -16.14
N SER A 168 1.96 -12.10 -15.42
CA SER A 168 1.45 -10.78 -15.82
C SER A 168 2.16 -10.24 -17.05
N ASP A 169 3.47 -10.46 -17.16
CA ASP A 169 4.28 -10.04 -18.32
C ASP A 169 3.75 -10.64 -19.64
N ALA A 170 3.06 -11.77 -19.58
CA ALA A 170 2.40 -12.40 -20.74
C ALA A 170 1.00 -11.83 -21.05
N MET A 171 0.33 -11.19 -20.08
CA MET A 171 -1.07 -10.74 -20.20
C MET A 171 -1.24 -9.21 -20.27
N GLN A 172 -0.18 -8.42 -20.02
CA GLN A 172 -0.17 -6.94 -20.09
C GLN A 172 -1.33 -6.26 -19.34
N SER A 173 -1.87 -6.86 -18.28
CA SER A 173 -2.98 -6.28 -17.52
C SER A 173 -2.47 -5.26 -16.50
N ASN A 174 -2.75 -3.98 -16.76
CA ASN A 174 -2.40 -2.88 -15.84
C ASN A 174 -3.00 -3.10 -14.44
N VAL A 175 -4.19 -3.69 -14.31
CA VAL A 175 -4.85 -3.95 -13.01
C VAL A 175 -4.07 -4.96 -12.18
N ILE A 176 -3.55 -6.02 -12.83
CA ILE A 176 -2.72 -7.02 -12.14
C ILE A 176 -1.42 -6.37 -11.66
N LEU A 177 -0.80 -5.52 -12.48
CA LEU A 177 0.42 -4.80 -12.11
C LEU A 177 0.17 -3.80 -10.98
N GLN A 178 -0.93 -3.02 -11.01
CA GLN A 178 -1.33 -2.12 -9.93
C GLN A 178 -1.40 -2.86 -8.59
N ARG A 179 -2.04 -4.04 -8.58
CA ARG A 179 -2.18 -4.88 -7.40
C ARG A 179 -0.84 -5.43 -6.91
N ILE A 180 -0.02 -5.93 -7.82
CA ILE A 180 1.30 -6.49 -7.47
C ILE A 180 2.17 -5.39 -6.88
N CYS A 181 2.32 -4.25 -7.55
CA CYS A 181 3.11 -3.12 -7.07
C CYS A 181 2.61 -2.63 -5.70
N THR A 182 1.29 -2.47 -5.52
CA THR A 182 0.73 -2.01 -4.25
C THR A 182 0.97 -3.01 -3.10
N HIS A 183 0.86 -4.33 -3.36
CA HIS A 183 1.24 -5.33 -2.36
C HIS A 183 2.73 -5.31 -2.05
N LEU A 184 3.59 -5.09 -3.05
CA LEU A 184 5.03 -5.02 -2.86
C LEU A 184 5.42 -3.81 -2.01
N VAL A 185 4.81 -2.64 -2.23
CA VAL A 185 4.94 -1.48 -1.33
C VAL A 185 4.64 -1.89 0.11
N SER A 186 3.45 -2.46 0.35
CA SER A 186 3.04 -2.86 1.70
C SER A 186 3.94 -3.94 2.32
N THR A 187 4.38 -4.90 1.53
CA THR A 187 5.20 -6.04 1.99
C THR A 187 6.61 -5.58 2.35
N HIS A 188 7.24 -4.74 1.52
CA HIS A 188 8.56 -4.21 1.79
C HIS A 188 8.55 -3.22 2.96
N PHE A 189 7.49 -2.42 3.09
CA PHE A 189 7.29 -1.57 4.27
C PHE A 189 7.25 -2.41 5.56
N ALA A 190 6.42 -3.46 5.60
CA ALA A 190 6.34 -4.39 6.73
C ALA A 190 7.65 -5.09 7.08
N LEU A 191 8.51 -5.34 6.08
CA LEU A 191 9.83 -5.96 6.27
C LEU A 191 10.89 -4.99 6.77
N GLY A 192 10.59 -3.69 6.87
CA GLY A 192 11.56 -2.66 7.20
C GLY A 192 12.36 -2.13 6.00
N GLN A 193 12.06 -2.62 4.79
CA GLN A 193 12.80 -2.32 3.57
C GLN A 193 12.24 -1.05 2.90
N LEU A 194 12.40 0.10 3.58
CA LEU A 194 11.82 1.38 3.16
C LEU A 194 12.24 1.82 1.74
N ASN A 195 13.50 1.61 1.37
CA ASN A 195 14.00 1.97 0.04
C ASN A 195 13.27 1.19 -1.06
N GLU A 196 13.13 -0.13 -0.92
CA GLU A 196 12.37 -0.96 -1.87
C GLU A 196 10.89 -0.59 -1.88
N SER A 197 10.30 -0.32 -0.72
CA SER A 197 8.93 0.17 -0.63
C SER A 197 8.73 1.44 -1.45
N CYS A 198 9.62 2.43 -1.31
CA CYS A 198 9.58 3.67 -2.09
C CYS A 198 9.78 3.42 -3.59
N ARG A 199 10.69 2.51 -3.97
CA ARG A 199 10.89 2.12 -5.37
C ARG A 199 9.62 1.58 -6.01
N PHE A 200 8.89 0.72 -5.29
CA PHE A 200 7.61 0.20 -5.78
C PHE A 200 6.50 1.25 -5.79
N ILE A 201 6.54 2.29 -4.96
CA ILE A 201 5.63 3.44 -5.07
C ILE A 201 5.81 4.11 -6.43
N PHE A 202 7.06 4.42 -6.83
CA PHE A 202 7.33 5.04 -8.13
C PHE A 202 6.91 4.17 -9.31
N GLN A 203 6.98 2.83 -9.17
CA GLN A 203 6.46 1.91 -10.18
C GLN A 203 4.93 1.80 -10.16
N SER A 204 4.30 2.03 -9.02
CA SER A 204 2.85 1.92 -8.82
C SER A 204 2.10 3.14 -9.37
N VAL A 205 2.57 4.36 -9.06
CA VAL A 205 1.88 5.63 -9.38
C VAL A 205 1.50 5.76 -10.87
N PRO A 206 2.39 5.48 -11.86
CA PRO A 206 2.07 5.62 -13.28
C PRO A 206 0.98 4.66 -13.78
N LEU A 207 0.74 3.57 -13.06
CA LEU A 207 -0.23 2.54 -13.43
C LEU A 207 -1.67 2.98 -13.19
N PHE A 208 -1.91 3.98 -12.33
CA PHE A 208 -3.25 4.47 -12.02
C PHE A 208 -3.63 5.63 -12.95
N PRO A 209 -4.73 5.52 -13.72
CA PRO A 209 -5.19 6.59 -14.61
C PRO A 209 -5.76 7.79 -13.82
N THR A 210 -5.64 9.00 -14.38
CA THR A 210 -6.21 10.24 -13.82
C THR A 210 -7.61 10.55 -14.33
N ASP A 211 -7.97 10.04 -15.51
CA ASP A 211 -9.26 10.25 -16.17
C ASP A 211 -9.54 9.03 -17.07
N PRO A 212 -10.76 8.45 -17.09
CA PRO A 212 -11.13 7.38 -18.02
C PRO A 212 -10.95 7.77 -19.51
N THR A 213 -10.87 9.05 -19.85
CA THR A 213 -10.83 9.53 -21.25
C THR A 213 -9.45 9.92 -21.78
N THR A 214 -8.40 9.97 -20.94
CA THR A 214 -7.02 10.25 -21.40
C THR A 214 -6.07 9.08 -21.06
N PRO A 215 -5.78 8.20 -22.02
CA PRO A 215 -5.06 6.94 -21.78
C PRO A 215 -3.54 7.14 -21.74
N LYS A 216 -3.04 8.19 -21.08
CA LYS A 216 -1.60 8.28 -20.79
C LYS A 216 -1.30 7.46 -19.53
N VAL A 217 -1.49 6.14 -19.64
CA VAL A 217 -0.97 5.19 -18.66
C VAL A 217 0.53 5.10 -18.91
N GLY A 218 1.34 5.33 -17.89
CA GLY A 218 2.76 5.03 -17.98
C GLY A 218 2.91 3.52 -18.13
N HIS A 219 3.38 3.05 -19.28
CA HIS A 219 3.65 1.63 -19.48
C HIS A 219 4.89 1.22 -18.68
N VAL A 220 4.68 0.66 -17.49
CA VAL A 220 5.73 -0.09 -16.78
C VAL A 220 5.70 -1.51 -17.32
N THR A 221 6.51 -1.78 -18.34
CA THR A 221 6.61 -3.11 -18.98
C THR A 221 7.52 -4.08 -18.23
N ARG A 222 8.28 -3.60 -17.22
CA ARG A 222 9.18 -4.41 -16.42
C ARG A 222 9.22 -3.93 -14.98
N ILE A 223 8.60 -4.70 -14.09
CA ILE A 223 8.88 -4.61 -12.65
C ILE A 223 10.26 -5.24 -12.42
N SER A 224 11.15 -4.54 -11.71
CA SER A 224 12.51 -5.02 -11.42
C SER A 224 12.49 -6.36 -10.66
N PRO A 225 13.55 -7.20 -10.77
CA PRO A 225 13.63 -8.46 -10.03
C PRO A 225 13.48 -8.22 -8.53
N LEU A 226 12.75 -9.11 -7.85
CA LEU A 226 12.59 -9.08 -6.40
C LEU A 226 13.94 -9.40 -5.74
N THR A 227 14.48 -8.47 -4.97
CA THR A 227 15.73 -8.63 -4.21
C THR A 227 15.53 -9.58 -3.01
N GLU A 228 16.59 -10.27 -2.58
CA GLU A 228 16.54 -11.28 -1.53
C GLU A 228 15.99 -10.80 -0.17
N VAL A 229 15.38 -11.76 0.52
CA VAL A 229 14.55 -11.62 1.72
C VAL A 229 15.39 -11.19 2.92
N GLY A 230 15.22 -9.94 3.36
CA GLY A 230 15.61 -9.50 4.71
C GLY A 230 14.72 -10.14 5.78
N LYS A 231 15.24 -10.29 7.00
CA LYS A 231 14.42 -10.68 8.16
C LYS A 231 13.34 -9.60 8.39
N PRO A 232 12.10 -9.97 8.77
CA PRO A 232 11.07 -8.98 9.09
C PRO A 232 11.54 -8.14 10.27
N ALA A 233 11.83 -6.86 10.02
CA ALA A 233 12.04 -5.88 11.08
C ALA A 233 10.68 -5.27 11.44
N PHE A 234 9.96 -5.89 12.39
CA PHE A 234 8.80 -5.25 13.02
C PHE A 234 9.28 -4.21 14.06
N GLU A 235 10.14 -3.30 13.62
CA GLU A 235 10.58 -2.11 14.35
C GLU A 235 10.56 -0.91 13.40
N LEU A 236 9.45 -0.71 12.69
CA LEU A 236 9.18 0.55 11.99
C LEU A 236 7.78 1.07 12.34
N ALA A 237 7.64 1.41 13.61
CA ALA A 237 6.84 2.53 14.10
C ALA A 237 7.23 2.74 15.57
N ILE A 238 8.25 3.57 15.81
CA ILE A 238 8.72 4.00 17.14
C ILE A 238 9.40 2.87 17.96
N PRO A 239 10.71 2.95 18.24
CA PRO A 239 11.35 2.08 19.23
C PRO A 239 10.67 2.27 20.60
N GLY A 240 10.07 1.21 21.15
CA GLY A 240 9.64 1.18 22.56
C GLY A 240 8.16 0.97 22.86
N THR A 241 7.27 0.81 21.86
CA THR A 241 5.86 0.43 22.10
C THR A 241 5.48 -0.79 21.27
N PRO A 242 4.97 -1.90 21.85
CA PRO A 242 4.46 -3.02 21.10
C PRO A 242 3.14 -2.60 20.43
N THR A 243 3.23 -1.97 19.27
CA THR A 243 2.07 -1.66 18.45
C THR A 243 1.54 -2.96 17.86
N GLN A 244 0.30 -3.33 18.22
CA GLN A 244 -0.36 -4.48 17.62
C GLN A 244 -0.46 -4.23 16.11
N ARG A 245 0.09 -5.13 15.31
CA ARG A 245 -0.03 -5.07 13.84
C ARG A 245 -1.49 -4.98 13.44
N LYS A 246 -1.83 -3.94 12.67
CA LYS A 246 -3.16 -3.73 12.09
C LYS A 246 -3.06 -3.81 10.58
N LEU A 247 -4.10 -4.38 9.97
CA LEU A 247 -4.26 -4.46 8.53
C LEU A 247 -5.52 -3.70 8.15
N LYS A 248 -5.46 -3.03 7.00
CA LYS A 248 -6.62 -2.36 6.43
C LYS A 248 -6.93 -2.91 5.04
N LEU A 249 -8.22 -2.92 4.73
CA LEU A 249 -8.74 -3.25 3.42
C LEU A 249 -9.07 -1.95 2.70
N GLU A 250 -8.34 -1.67 1.63
CA GLU A 250 -8.48 -0.43 0.86
C GLU A 250 -8.96 -0.70 -0.56
N LYS A 251 -9.60 0.28 -1.18
CA LYS A 251 -9.91 0.21 -2.61
C LYS A 251 -8.62 0.37 -3.41
N LEU A 252 -8.44 -0.43 -4.45
CA LEU A 252 -7.32 -0.32 -5.38
C LEU A 252 -7.55 0.85 -6.35
N LYS A 253 -7.59 2.08 -5.81
CA LYS A 253 -7.75 3.33 -6.55
C LYS A 253 -6.72 4.34 -6.05
N PHE A 254 -6.27 5.23 -6.93
CA PHE A 254 -5.24 6.22 -6.61
C PHE A 254 -5.60 7.05 -5.37
N ASP A 255 -6.82 7.59 -5.32
CA ASP A 255 -7.28 8.45 -4.22
C ASP A 255 -7.29 7.76 -2.85
N ASN A 256 -7.43 6.43 -2.82
CA ASN A 256 -7.39 5.65 -1.60
C ASN A 256 -5.96 5.27 -1.17
N LEU A 257 -5.01 5.25 -2.11
CA LEU A 257 -3.65 4.76 -1.88
C LEU A 257 -2.61 5.87 -1.73
N ILE A 258 -2.87 7.06 -2.26
CA ILE A 258 -1.92 8.18 -2.23
C ILE A 258 -1.55 8.58 -0.79
N ALA A 259 -2.52 8.62 0.13
CA ALA A 259 -2.27 8.88 1.56
C ALA A 259 -1.27 7.89 2.17
N TYR A 260 -1.45 6.61 1.85
CA TYR A 260 -0.59 5.52 2.30
C TYR A 260 0.83 5.64 1.72
N TRP A 261 0.96 5.94 0.43
CA TRP A 261 2.26 6.11 -0.22
C TRP A 261 3.01 7.35 0.29
N VAL A 262 2.31 8.48 0.45
CA VAL A 262 2.89 9.71 0.98
C VAL A 262 3.41 9.49 2.40
N GLN A 263 2.66 8.78 3.24
CA GLN A 263 3.09 8.44 4.58
C GLN A 263 4.40 7.63 4.60
N ILE A 264 4.53 6.60 3.76
CA ILE A 264 5.78 5.82 3.64
C ILE A 264 6.95 6.71 3.19
N LEU A 265 6.72 7.57 2.19
CA LEU A 265 7.75 8.49 1.69
C LEU A 265 8.19 9.50 2.75
N ILE A 266 7.24 10.09 3.49
CA ILE A 266 7.53 10.99 4.61
C ILE A 266 8.32 10.25 5.69
N THR A 267 7.90 9.05 6.10
CA THR A 267 8.63 8.24 7.09
C THR A 267 10.07 7.98 6.64
N SER A 268 10.25 7.63 5.37
CA SER A 268 11.56 7.32 4.79
C SER A 268 12.47 8.55 4.73
N LEU A 269 11.98 9.66 4.18
CA LEU A 269 12.74 10.91 4.09
C LEU A 269 13.01 11.55 5.45
N ARG A 270 12.08 11.44 6.40
CA ARG A 270 12.26 11.93 7.77
C ARG A 270 13.44 11.26 8.45
N LEU A 271 13.54 9.93 8.36
CA LEU A 271 14.65 9.15 8.90
C LEU A 271 15.98 9.62 8.29
N ARG A 272 16.01 9.91 6.98
CA ARG A 272 17.21 10.44 6.31
C ARG A 272 17.56 11.85 6.76
N SER A 273 16.55 12.71 6.94
CA SER A 273 16.74 14.11 7.35
C SER A 273 17.37 14.26 8.75
N GLN A 274 17.30 13.23 9.58
CA GLN A 274 17.95 13.22 10.90
C GLN A 274 19.47 13.06 10.79
N ASN A 275 19.95 12.43 9.72
CA ASN A 275 21.36 12.08 9.55
C ASN A 275 22.08 12.99 8.54
N VAL A 276 21.35 13.61 7.61
CA VAL A 276 21.92 14.43 6.53
C VAL A 276 21.17 15.75 6.42
N GLU A 277 21.92 16.85 6.51
CA GLU A 277 21.43 18.19 6.20
C GLU A 277 21.49 18.42 4.69
N ASN A 278 20.37 18.17 4.00
CA ASN A 278 20.26 18.36 2.55
C ASN A 278 18.94 19.05 2.20
N ASP A 279 19.02 20.18 1.49
CA ASP A 279 17.84 20.97 1.09
C ASP A 279 16.89 20.19 0.19
N HIS A 280 17.39 19.23 -0.59
CA HIS A 280 16.52 18.37 -1.41
C HIS A 280 15.62 17.51 -0.54
N ILE A 281 16.17 16.90 0.53
CA ILE A 281 15.38 16.11 1.48
C ILE A 281 14.32 16.98 2.15
N LEU A 282 14.70 18.18 2.61
CA LEU A 282 13.78 19.13 3.23
C LEU A 282 12.69 19.60 2.25
N GLY A 283 13.05 19.91 1.01
CA GLY A 283 12.12 20.30 -0.04
C GLY A 283 11.14 19.17 -0.42
N HIS A 284 11.63 17.93 -0.56
CA HIS A 284 10.77 16.76 -0.78
C HIS A 284 9.79 16.56 0.37
N LEU A 285 10.24 16.71 1.62
CA LEU A 285 9.36 16.64 2.79
C LEU A 285 8.29 17.74 2.78
N LEU A 286 8.63 18.99 2.43
CA LEU A 286 7.65 20.08 2.33
C LEU A 286 6.61 19.84 1.23
N VAL A 287 7.00 19.26 0.09
CA VAL A 287 6.03 18.89 -0.95
C VAL A 287 5.06 17.83 -0.44
N LEU A 288 5.58 16.77 0.18
CA LEU A 288 4.76 15.65 0.66
C LEU A 288 3.85 16.02 1.85
N CYS A 289 4.31 16.88 2.77
CA CYS A 289 3.54 17.28 3.95
C CYS A 289 2.29 18.12 3.63
N GLN A 290 2.10 18.54 2.37
CA GLN A 290 0.88 19.22 1.93
C GLN A 290 -0.30 18.27 1.82
N HIS A 291 -0.05 16.98 1.63
CA HIS A 291 -1.09 15.96 1.63
C HIS A 291 -1.79 15.91 2.99
N ASP A 292 -3.10 15.66 3.03
CA ASP A 292 -3.89 15.54 4.28
C ASP A 292 -3.62 16.64 5.32
N TRP A 293 -3.35 17.88 4.91
CA TRP A 293 -3.16 18.97 5.86
C TRP A 293 -4.39 19.12 6.77
N PRO A 294 -4.26 19.17 8.11
CA PRO A 294 -3.05 19.43 8.90
C PRO A 294 -2.35 18.19 9.50
N LYS A 295 -2.63 16.95 9.06
CA LYS A 295 -2.02 15.72 9.60
C LYS A 295 -0.49 15.81 9.71
N TRP A 296 0.16 16.31 8.65
CA TRP A 296 1.62 16.41 8.58
C TRP A 296 2.19 17.77 8.98
N LYS A 297 1.38 18.66 9.58
CA LYS A 297 1.83 20.00 9.99
C LYS A 297 3.04 19.93 10.91
N GLY A 298 3.00 19.07 11.93
CA GLY A 298 4.11 18.96 12.89
C GLY A 298 5.43 18.49 12.27
N ASP A 299 5.39 17.79 11.13
CA ASP A 299 6.59 17.42 10.39
C ASP A 299 7.06 18.54 9.47
N ALA A 300 6.13 19.27 8.85
CA ALA A 300 6.46 20.48 8.11
C ALA A 300 7.10 21.56 9.01
N ASP A 301 6.57 21.77 10.22
CA ASP A 301 7.10 22.73 11.19
C ASP A 301 8.57 22.41 11.56
N LYS A 302 8.90 21.12 11.75
CA LYS A 302 10.29 20.69 12.00
C LYS A 302 11.21 20.95 10.81
N VAL A 303 10.70 20.78 9.58
CA VAL A 303 11.47 21.07 8.38
C VAL A 303 11.71 22.58 8.25
N LEU A 304 10.69 23.40 8.48
CA LEU A 304 10.80 24.87 8.47
C LEU A 304 11.76 25.37 9.54
N GLN A 305 11.75 24.77 10.74
CA GLN A 305 12.72 25.07 11.79
C GLN A 305 14.16 24.77 11.34
N LYS A 306 14.42 23.62 10.71
CA LYS A 306 15.75 23.30 10.18
C LYS A 306 16.20 24.29 9.10
N ILE A 307 15.28 24.73 8.24
CA ILE A 307 15.56 25.76 7.23
C ILE A 307 15.92 27.09 7.91
N GLU A 308 15.17 27.48 8.94
CA GLU A 308 15.47 28.68 9.73
C GLU A 308 16.85 28.57 10.39
N GLU A 309 17.18 27.45 11.02
CA GLU A 309 18.49 27.22 11.66
C GLU A 309 19.64 27.32 10.64
N LYS A 310 19.46 26.76 9.44
CA LYS A 310 20.45 26.81 8.35
C LYS A 310 20.57 28.20 7.70
N GLN A 311 19.56 29.07 7.85
CA GLN A 311 19.48 30.41 7.26
C GLN A 311 19.56 30.46 5.72
N SER A 312 19.54 29.31 5.06
CA SER A 312 19.59 29.17 3.61
C SER A 312 18.86 27.91 3.18
N PHE A 313 18.14 28.00 2.06
CA PHE A 313 17.39 26.88 1.51
C PHE A 313 17.28 27.00 0.00
N SER A 314 17.70 25.94 -0.70
CA SER A 314 17.66 25.85 -2.15
C SER A 314 16.81 24.68 -2.61
N PHE A 315 15.77 24.93 -3.40
CA PHE A 315 14.92 23.87 -3.93
C PHE A 315 14.26 24.30 -5.24
N ASP A 316 14.77 23.80 -6.36
CA ASP A 316 14.47 24.36 -7.68
C ASP A 316 13.01 24.24 -8.10
N ILE A 317 12.35 23.17 -7.68
CA ILE A 317 10.97 22.83 -8.07
C ILE A 317 9.92 23.32 -7.07
N PHE A 318 10.31 24.17 -6.11
CA PHE A 318 9.44 24.71 -5.06
C PHE A 318 8.15 25.31 -5.64
N TYR A 319 8.29 26.21 -6.62
CA TYR A 319 7.14 26.91 -7.18
C TYR A 319 6.21 26.01 -7.99
N THR A 320 6.67 24.84 -8.42
CA THR A 320 5.84 23.95 -9.24
C THR A 320 4.85 23.17 -8.37
N TYR A 321 5.30 22.70 -7.20
CA TYR A 321 4.58 21.68 -6.43
C TYR A 321 4.09 22.12 -5.04
N ILE A 322 4.39 23.35 -4.61
CA ILE A 322 3.94 23.87 -3.30
C ILE A 322 2.80 24.88 -3.48
N ILE A 323 1.59 24.49 -3.11
CA ILE A 323 0.37 25.31 -3.22
C ILE A 323 -0.35 25.54 -1.89
N ASN A 324 0.04 24.80 -0.83
CA ASN A 324 -0.55 24.97 0.50
C ASN A 324 -0.25 26.36 1.08
N ILE A 325 -1.30 27.13 1.38
CA ILE A 325 -1.20 28.52 1.82
C ILE A 325 -0.35 28.67 3.08
N ALA A 326 -0.54 27.80 4.08
CA ALA A 326 0.19 27.89 5.34
C ALA A 326 1.71 27.72 5.12
N LEU A 327 2.12 26.75 4.30
CA LEU A 327 3.54 26.58 3.97
C LEU A 327 4.10 27.78 3.18
N LEU A 328 3.32 28.31 2.24
CA LEU A 328 3.71 29.49 1.47
C LEU A 328 3.91 30.71 2.38
N GLU A 329 3.01 30.92 3.34
CA GLU A 329 3.11 32.00 4.33
C GLU A 329 4.36 31.86 5.20
N GLU A 330 4.66 30.66 5.69
CA GLU A 330 5.86 30.42 6.51
C GLU A 330 7.15 30.65 5.72
N ILE A 331 7.24 30.19 4.47
CA ILE A 331 8.41 30.44 3.62
C ILE A 331 8.56 31.94 3.32
N ALA A 332 7.46 32.66 3.08
CA ALA A 332 7.47 34.10 2.94
C ALA A 332 7.94 34.82 4.21
N TYR A 333 7.50 34.33 5.38
CA TYR A 333 7.94 34.84 6.67
C TYR A 333 9.43 34.64 6.90
N LEU A 334 9.96 33.45 6.64
CA LEU A 334 11.39 33.14 6.75
C LEU A 334 12.25 34.05 5.86
N LYS A 335 11.85 34.28 4.60
CA LYS A 335 12.57 35.20 3.71
C LYS A 335 12.49 36.65 4.21
N LYS A 336 11.30 37.15 4.52
CA LYS A 336 11.07 38.59 4.79
C LYS A 336 11.45 39.02 6.20
N ARG A 337 11.13 38.22 7.22
CA ARG A 337 11.29 38.58 8.63
C ARG A 337 12.53 37.99 9.26
N LYS A 338 12.92 36.78 8.85
CA LYS A 338 14.11 36.09 9.36
C LYS A 338 15.35 36.30 8.47
N GLY A 339 15.16 36.79 7.24
CA GLY A 339 16.27 37.10 6.33
C GLY A 339 16.91 35.86 5.70
N CYS A 340 16.25 34.70 5.76
CA CYS A 340 16.77 33.46 5.21
C CYS A 340 16.93 33.56 3.68
N GLN A 341 18.06 33.06 3.18
CA GLN A 341 18.36 33.06 1.75
C GLN A 341 17.59 31.93 1.05
N MET A 342 16.60 32.30 0.24
CA MET A 342 15.75 31.36 -0.49
C MET A 342 16.12 31.34 -1.98
N ASN A 343 16.63 30.21 -2.45
CA ASN A 343 17.03 29.99 -3.84
C ASN A 343 16.10 28.96 -4.49
N PHE A 344 15.11 29.44 -5.23
CA PHE A 344 14.15 28.60 -5.93
C PHE A 344 14.35 28.77 -7.43
N GLY A 345 14.15 27.69 -8.19
CA GLY A 345 14.34 27.68 -9.64
C GLY A 345 13.37 28.66 -10.30
N SER A 346 13.84 29.39 -11.31
CA SER A 346 12.97 30.31 -12.04
C SER A 346 12.03 29.51 -12.96
N ASN A 347 10.73 29.77 -12.86
CA ASN A 347 9.77 29.30 -13.89
C ASN A 347 9.89 30.09 -15.21
N LEU A 348 10.75 31.11 -15.24
CA LEU A 348 11.05 31.94 -16.40
C LEU A 348 12.39 31.50 -16.98
N GLN A 349 12.38 30.94 -18.19
CA GLN A 349 13.58 30.77 -19.01
C GLN A 349 14.03 32.15 -19.49
N THR A 350 14.83 32.85 -18.68
CA THR A 350 15.46 34.08 -19.14
C THR A 350 16.92 34.09 -18.70
N LYS A 351 17.79 33.72 -19.65
CA LYS A 351 19.21 34.14 -19.62
C LYS A 351 19.21 35.67 -19.60
N VAL A 352 19.55 36.29 -18.48
CA VAL A 352 19.81 37.73 -18.43
C VAL A 352 21.26 37.97 -18.00
N HIS A 353 21.95 38.76 -18.82
CA HIS A 353 23.27 39.31 -18.54
C HIS A 353 23.27 40.10 -17.23
N VAL A 354 24.21 39.79 -16.35
CA VAL A 354 24.39 40.43 -15.05
C VAL A 354 24.74 41.92 -15.24
N THR A 355 23.80 42.80 -14.91
CA THR A 355 24.06 44.23 -14.64
C THR A 355 23.33 44.66 -13.37
N ARG A 356 23.78 45.77 -12.76
CA ARG A 356 23.51 46.22 -11.37
C ARG A 356 22.03 46.35 -10.91
N GLY A 357 21.03 45.99 -11.72
CA GLY A 357 19.60 45.91 -11.37
C GLY A 357 19.07 44.52 -11.01
N ALA A 358 19.86 43.46 -11.23
CA ALA A 358 19.40 42.07 -11.14
C ALA A 358 18.78 41.66 -9.77
N ASN A 359 19.26 42.21 -8.65
CA ASN A 359 18.78 41.80 -7.33
C ASN A 359 17.33 42.25 -7.05
N ARG A 360 16.90 43.38 -7.61
CA ARG A 360 15.51 43.86 -7.42
C ARG A 360 14.53 43.03 -8.24
N GLU A 361 14.92 42.67 -9.46
CA GLU A 361 14.13 41.79 -10.34
C GLU A 361 13.96 40.40 -9.73
N VAL A 362 15.01 39.83 -9.11
CA VAL A 362 14.94 38.53 -8.42
C VAL A 362 14.00 38.55 -7.20
N GLU A 363 13.95 39.65 -6.45
CA GLU A 363 12.99 39.79 -5.34
C GLU A 363 11.54 39.92 -5.83
N ASP A 364 11.30 40.70 -6.89
CA ASP A 364 9.98 40.86 -7.48
C ASP A 364 9.48 39.54 -8.11
N ASP A 365 10.38 38.74 -8.70
CA ASP A 365 10.10 37.42 -9.26
C ASP A 365 9.70 36.40 -8.17
N PHE A 366 10.32 36.46 -7.00
CA PHE A 366 9.96 35.63 -5.85
C PHE A 366 8.50 35.86 -5.45
N TRP A 367 8.13 37.12 -5.18
CA TRP A 367 6.78 37.45 -4.73
C TRP A 367 5.71 37.20 -5.79
N SER A 368 6.04 37.44 -7.07
CA SER A 368 5.17 37.13 -8.20
C SER A 368 4.92 35.62 -8.31
N SER A 369 5.96 34.80 -8.12
CA SER A 369 5.83 33.34 -8.13
C SER A 369 5.03 32.82 -6.93
N MET A 370 5.23 33.40 -5.73
CA MET A 370 4.44 33.08 -4.53
C MET A 370 2.95 33.38 -4.74
N LYS A 371 2.64 34.56 -5.30
CA LYS A 371 1.25 34.96 -5.61
C LYS A 371 0.59 33.99 -6.59
N ARG A 372 1.32 33.54 -7.62
CA ARG A 372 0.82 32.52 -8.56
C ARG A 372 0.50 31.21 -7.84
N ASN A 373 1.33 30.76 -6.89
CA ASN A 373 1.05 29.53 -6.15
C ASN A 373 -0.14 29.65 -5.21
N VAL A 374 -0.34 30.81 -4.59
CA VAL A 374 -1.56 31.09 -3.80
C VAL A 374 -2.81 31.01 -4.68
N GLN A 375 -2.75 31.51 -5.92
CA GLN A 375 -3.86 31.39 -6.88
C GLN A 375 -4.16 29.94 -7.31
N ARG A 376 -3.21 29.03 -7.11
CA ARG A 376 -3.33 27.59 -7.39
C ARG A 376 -3.77 26.78 -6.17
N SER A 377 -4.06 27.41 -5.04
CA SER A 377 -4.38 26.72 -3.78
C SER A 377 -5.63 25.83 -3.84
N ASP A 378 -6.54 26.07 -4.79
CA ASP A 378 -7.72 25.24 -5.05
C ASP A 378 -7.43 24.02 -5.95
N GLU A 379 -6.22 23.87 -6.50
CA GLU A 379 -5.84 22.70 -7.28
C GLU A 379 -5.81 21.43 -6.42
N SER A 380 -6.09 20.28 -7.03
CA SER A 380 -6.03 19.00 -6.32
C SER A 380 -4.58 18.64 -5.94
N VAL A 381 -4.28 18.67 -4.65
CA VAL A 381 -3.00 18.23 -4.09
C VAL A 381 -2.69 16.79 -4.49
N ASN A 382 -3.69 15.90 -4.57
CA ASN A 382 -3.49 14.51 -4.97
C ASN A 382 -2.98 14.40 -6.42
N LEU A 383 -3.58 15.15 -7.35
CA LEU A 383 -3.14 15.17 -8.75
C LEU A 383 -1.77 15.83 -8.90
N LEU A 384 -1.51 16.90 -8.14
CA LEU A 384 -0.21 17.57 -8.12
C LEU A 384 0.89 16.64 -7.60
N LEU A 385 0.63 15.90 -6.53
CA LEU A 385 1.55 14.90 -5.98
C LEU A 385 1.71 13.70 -6.92
N ARG A 386 0.68 13.31 -7.66
CA ARG A 386 0.84 12.29 -8.70
C ARG A 386 1.86 12.71 -9.73
N ASP A 387 1.72 13.91 -10.29
CA ASP A 387 2.67 14.46 -11.26
C ASP A 387 4.07 14.57 -10.65
N TYR A 388 4.16 15.06 -9.41
CA TYR A 388 5.41 15.17 -8.68
C TYR A 388 6.14 13.83 -8.53
N LEU A 389 5.44 12.78 -8.10
CA LEU A 389 6.02 11.45 -7.88
C LEU A 389 6.48 10.79 -9.19
N ILE A 390 5.89 11.17 -10.33
CA ILE A 390 6.31 10.69 -11.65
C ILE A 390 7.52 11.50 -12.13
N THR A 391 7.43 12.82 -12.12
CA THR A 391 8.43 13.74 -12.69
C THR A 391 9.71 13.78 -11.87
N CYS A 392 9.59 13.73 -10.54
CA CYS A 392 10.72 13.91 -9.62
C CYS A 392 11.23 12.59 -9.01
N GLN A 393 10.82 11.43 -9.52
CA GLN A 393 11.16 10.12 -8.95
C GLN A 393 12.68 9.93 -8.76
N GLU A 394 13.51 10.36 -9.71
CA GLU A 394 14.97 10.16 -9.64
C GLU A 394 15.60 11.03 -8.55
N SER A 395 15.12 12.27 -8.39
CA SER A 395 15.58 13.20 -7.36
C SER A 395 15.20 12.71 -5.96
N ILE A 396 13.97 12.21 -5.80
CA ILE A 396 13.53 11.62 -4.53
C ILE A 396 14.31 10.33 -4.24
N ALA A 397 14.49 9.46 -5.24
CA ALA A 397 15.24 8.21 -5.08
C ALA A 397 16.72 8.47 -4.70
N SER A 398 17.36 9.47 -5.31
CA SER A 398 18.72 9.89 -4.93
C SER A 398 18.77 10.33 -3.46
N SER A 399 17.81 11.16 -3.04
CA SER A 399 17.68 11.59 -1.63
C SER A 399 17.45 10.43 -0.65
N LEU A 400 16.81 9.36 -1.10
CA LEU A 400 16.59 8.14 -0.30
C LEU A 400 17.83 7.22 -0.25
N ALA A 401 18.68 7.23 -1.28
CA ALA A 401 19.84 6.34 -1.42
C ALA A 401 21.12 6.82 -0.69
N MET A 402 21.18 8.09 -0.27
CA MET A 402 22.41 8.80 0.14
C MET A 402 23.19 8.27 1.38
N LEU A 403 22.97 7.05 1.89
CA LEU A 403 23.74 6.48 3.01
C LEU A 403 24.01 4.96 2.88
N GLU A 404 24.17 4.41 1.67
CA GLU A 404 24.71 3.05 1.49
C GLU A 404 26.25 3.00 1.41
N THR A 405 26.94 4.11 1.73
CA THR A 405 28.42 4.19 1.76
C THR A 405 28.96 4.36 3.16
#